data_AF-A0A0R2TS54-F1
#
_entry.id   AF-A0A0R2TS54-F1
#
_cell.length_a   1.000
_cell.length_b   1.000
_cell.length_c   1.000
_cell.angle_alpha   90.00
_cell.angle_beta   90.00
_cell.angle_gamma   90.00
#
_symmetry.space_group_name_H-M   'P 1'
#
loop_
_entity.id
_entity.type
_entity.pdbx_description
1 polymer ?
#
loop_
_entity_poly.entity_id
_entity_poly.type
_entity_poly.pdbx_seq_one_letter_code
_entity_poly.pdbx_strand_id
1 'polypeptide(L)' 'MGNLKKVIIDGIEVEVDGAMTLIQAAEVAGVEIPRFCYHERLTIAGNCRMCLVEVVGGPPKPAA' A
#
# COMPACT_ATOMS: atom_id res chain seq x y z
N MET A 1 -16.05 -6.54 12.16
CA MET A 1 -15.22 -6.03 13.26
C MET A 1 -13.88 -5.69 12.65
N GLY A 2 -13.64 -4.42 12.29
CA GLY A 2 -12.42 -4.02 11.59
C GLY A 2 -11.23 -4.09 12.53
N ASN A 3 -10.22 -4.88 12.18
CA ASN A 3 -8.96 -4.91 12.91
C ASN A 3 -8.10 -3.77 12.35
N LEU A 4 -8.39 -2.56 12.84
CA LEU A 4 -7.66 -1.35 12.48
C LEU A 4 -6.21 -1.48 12.93
N LYS A 5 -5.29 -1.19 12.01
CA LYS A 5 -3.85 -1.21 12.25
C LYS A 5 -3.29 0.19 11.97
N LYS A 6 -2.38 0.62 12.82
CA LYS A 6 -1.56 1.81 12.60
C LYS A 6 -0.45 1.49 11.62
N VAL A 7 -0.30 2.34 10.61
CA VAL A 7 0.82 2.34 9.67
C VAL A 7 1.32 3.76 9.48
N ILE A 8 2.63 3.91 9.25
CA ILE A 8 3.27 5.19 8.98
C ILE A 8 3.71 5.19 7.53
N ILE A 9 3.19 6.12 6.73
CA ILE A 9 3.48 6.26 5.30
C ILE A 9 4.07 7.66 5.09
N ASP A 10 5.33 7.73 4.66
CA ASP A 10 6.07 8.99 4.48
C ASP A 10 6.01 9.95 5.70
N GLY A 11 5.97 9.37 6.90
CA GLY A 11 5.87 10.10 8.17
C GLY A 11 4.44 10.45 8.61
N ILE A 12 3.43 10.12 7.80
CA ILE A 12 2.01 10.32 8.10
C ILE A 12 1.47 9.05 8.78
N GLU A 13 1.01 9.16 10.03
CA GLU A 13 0.37 8.06 10.74
C GLU A 13 -1.11 7.96 10.33
N VAL A 14 -1.53 6.77 9.88
CA VAL A 14 -2.93 6.47 9.53
C VAL A 14 -3.38 5.16 10.16
N GLU A 15 -4.67 5.09 10.51
CA GLU A 15 -5.33 3.87 10.97
C GLU A 15 -6.18 3.30 9.84
N VAL A 16 -5.82 2.11 9.37
CA VAL A 16 -6.46 1.44 8.21
C VAL A 16 -6.84 0.02 8.56
N ASP A 17 -7.80 -0.57 7.86
CA ASP A 17 -8.14 -1.98 8.08
C ASP A 17 -6.95 -2.88 7.67
N GLY A 18 -6.61 -3.86 8.51
CA GLY A 18 -5.50 -4.77 8.24
C GLY A 18 -5.61 -5.63 6.98
N ALA A 19 -6.77 -5.64 6.31
CA ALA A 19 -6.98 -6.28 5.01
C ALA A 19 -6.72 -5.36 3.81
N MET A 20 -6.49 -4.06 4.01
CA MET A 20 -6.15 -3.13 2.93
C MET A 20 -4.78 -3.42 2.34
N THR A 21 -4.61 -3.16 1.04
CA THR A 21 -3.29 -3.17 0.40
C THR A 21 -2.49 -1.93 0.76
N LEU A 22 -1.17 -1.96 0.52
CA LEU A 22 -0.32 -0.78 0.72
C LEU A 22 -0.72 0.40 -0.18
N ILE A 23 -1.20 0.12 -1.41
CA ILE A 23 -1.73 1.15 -2.32
C ILE A 23 -2.94 1.85 -1.69
N GLN A 24 -3.88 1.09 -1.13
CA GLN A 24 -5.08 1.66 -0.50
C GLN A 24 -4.74 2.43 0.78
N ALA A 25 -3.82 1.92 1.59
CA ALA A 25 -3.36 2.61 2.79
C ALA A 25 -2.66 3.94 2.43
N ALA A 26 -1.86 3.96 1.35
CA ALA A 26 -1.20 5.17 0.85
C ALA A 26 -2.22 6.21 0.36
N GLU A 27 -3.28 5.78 -0.34
CA GLU A 27 -4.38 6.67 -0.75
C GLU A 27 -5.06 7.35 0.46
N VAL A 28 -5.27 6.62 1.55
CA VAL A 28 -5.79 7.20 2.82
C VAL A 28 -4.83 8.23 3.41
N ALA A 29 -3.53 8.01 3.30
CA ALA A 29 -2.50 8.97 3.69
C ALA A 29 -2.35 10.14 2.70
N GLY A 30 -3.09 10.15 1.58
CA GLY A 30 -2.97 11.17 0.53
C GLY A 30 -1.75 11.02 -0.37
N VAL A 31 -1.10 9.85 -0.37
CA VAL A 31 0.06 9.53 -1.18
C VAL A 31 -0.37 8.70 -2.38
N GLU A 32 -0.15 9.22 -3.58
CA GLU A 32 -0.47 8.50 -4.82
C GLU A 32 0.70 7.62 -5.27
N ILE A 33 0.48 6.31 -5.30
CA ILE A 33 1.46 5.35 -5.83
C ILE A 33 1.20 5.12 -7.33
N PRO A 34 2.21 5.28 -8.20
CA PRO A 34 2.05 5.06 -9.64
C PRO A 34 1.75 3.59 -9.93
N ARG A 35 0.79 3.36 -10.82
CA ARG A 35 0.25 2.02 -11.12
C ARG A 35 -0.20 1.91 -12.57
N PHE A 36 -0.02 0.72 -13.15
CA PHE A 36 -0.57 0.38 -14.47
C PHE A 36 -1.50 -0.83 -14.41
N CYS A 37 -1.10 -1.89 -13.69
CA CYS A 37 -1.87 -3.15 -13.65
C CYS A 37 -2.87 -3.25 -12.49
N TYR A 38 -2.92 -2.26 -11.60
CA TYR A 38 -3.87 -2.23 -10.50
C TYR A 38 -5.04 -1.31 -10.83
N HIS A 39 -6.25 -1.81 -10.54
CA HIS A 39 -7.49 -1.04 -10.60
C HIS A 39 -8.40 -1.52 -9.47
N GLU A 40 -9.00 -0.61 -8.70
CA GLU A 40 -9.81 -0.89 -7.50
C GLU A 40 -10.98 -1.87 -7.72
N ARG A 41 -11.51 -1.90 -8.95
CA ARG A 41 -12.66 -2.75 -9.33
C ARG A 41 -12.29 -4.02 -10.11
N LEU A 42 -11.00 -4.29 -10.29
CA LEU A 42 -10.51 -5.49 -10.98
C LEU A 42 -9.70 -6.36 -10.02
N THR A 43 -9.43 -7.58 -10.42
CA THR A 43 -8.54 -8.48 -9.66
C THR A 43 -7.11 -7.94 -9.65
N ILE A 44 -6.43 -8.12 -8.51
CA ILE A 44 -5.05 -7.65 -8.32
C ILE A 44 -4.10 -8.40 -9.26
N ALA A 45 -3.31 -7.64 -10.01
CA ALA A 45 -2.19 -8.11 -10.82
C ALA A 45 -0.87 -7.49 -10.31
N GLY A 46 0.26 -8.12 -10.63
CA GLY A 46 1.59 -7.69 -10.19
C GLY A 46 2.65 -7.71 -11.30
N ASN A 47 2.26 -7.53 -12.56
CA ASN A 47 3.17 -7.61 -13.70
C ASN A 47 3.90 -6.30 -14.01
N CYS A 48 3.32 -5.12 -13.71
CA CYS A 48 3.94 -3.84 -14.07
C CYS A 48 5.07 -3.37 -13.14
N ARG A 49 5.05 -3.81 -11.87
CA ARG A 49 6.04 -3.44 -10.82
C ARG A 49 6.24 -1.92 -10.61
N MET A 50 5.30 -1.10 -11.06
CA MET A 50 5.39 0.36 -10.89
C MET A 50 5.10 0.82 -9.45
N CYS A 51 4.34 0.03 -8.70
CA CYS A 51 3.94 0.31 -7.33
C CYS A 51 4.91 -0.22 -6.26
N LEU A 52 6.17 -0.50 -6.64
CA LEU A 52 7.17 -0.94 -5.67
C LEU A 52 7.51 0.19 -4.70
N VAL A 53 7.51 -0.13 -3.41
CA VAL A 53 7.83 0.76 -2.30
C VAL A 53 8.87 0.13 -1.37
N GLU A 54 9.56 0.98 -0.59
CA GLU A 54 10.44 0.53 0.47
C GLU A 54 9.65 0.41 1.78
N VAL A 55 9.93 -0.63 2.56
CA VAL A 55 9.35 -0.84 3.89
C VAL A 55 10.47 -0.85 4.91
N VAL A 56 10.43 0.08 5.86
CA VAL A 56 11.43 0.17 6.93
C VAL A 56 11.41 -1.10 7.77
N GLY A 57 12.56 -1.75 7.90
CA GLY A 57 12.67 -3.05 8.61
C GLY A 57 12.13 -4.25 7.83
N GLY A 58 11.72 -4.05 6.57
CA GLY A 58 11.35 -5.11 5.65
C GLY A 58 12.56 -5.87 5.09
N PRO A 59 12.32 -6.97 4.35
CA PRO A 59 13.39 -7.66 3.61
C PRO A 59 14.04 -6.71 2.58
N PRO A 60 15.26 -7.00 2.11
CA PRO A 60 16.00 -6.15 1.16
C PRO A 60 15.34 -6.03 -0.23
N LYS A 61 14.17 -6.64 -0.42
CA LYS A 61 13.38 -6.57 -1.65
C LYS A 61 12.23 -5.59 -1.46
N PRO A 62 12.00 -4.67 -2.42
CA PRO A 62 10.86 -3.75 -2.38
C PRO A 62 9.52 -4.51 -2.29
N ALA A 63 8.57 -3.95 -1.55
CA ALA A 63 7.23 -4.49 -1.37
C ALA A 63 6.23 -3.82 -2.32
N ALA A 64 5.07 -4.43 -2.52
CA ALA A 64 3.94 -3.89 -3.28
C ALA A 64 2.63 -4.43 -2.71
#